data_AF-A0A1V6MI68-F1
#
_entry.id   AF-A0A1V6MI68-F1
#
_cell.length_a   1.000
_cell.length_b   1.000
_cell.length_c   1.000
_cell.angle_alpha   90.00
_cell.angle_beta   90.00
_cell.angle_gamma   90.00
#
_symmetry.space_group_name_H-M   'P 1'
#
loop_
_entity.id
_entity.type
_entity.pdbx_description
1 polymer ?
#
loop_
_entity_poly.entity_id
_entity_poly.type
_entity_poly.pdbx_seq_one_letter_code
_entity_poly.pdbx_strand_id
1 'polypeptide(L)'
;MPEDDSRHKPLRYWRALALAKADALEAALELAPRSHVRGEVLCALGRFDEGLALIAAEHGDDRAEWRMLRHAYWLRRAGRAREAAETIEQRLEEWATREEVEMRLAAVRAWLDVGEPSKIAPHLEVITRLSPGRGSALVAQNTRRLDWLPRDLARLANDPALAERGVWFLSQEQSQAAADSLEKGPEAPLGVLPGRQMWNALGDSVSFVPVAEVGVRAARTVYGEGCSAWLYVHPERPGRLWLCLSTRIPAFLWPELSSEPAALCAGLAPYRPEFAADAPHVRDLPRRLRLHVGWPQVPSPYHGTLEPMDHHTFGRVAVCSPFLEAIGWGSEQAEDPHVDFVDRGGMDALFANQSGGGHSTARPAAESYRTRWSRSIVTIEEHHSGYVVDVRYRPSPHPGHVTRLNERFGTALPDDLPLDCYGVVMHFSDDMDTVDELRASITPDLPSEDYWRLSALAALLHDSLELDACLAALPDTLTPVEVARVYGRLGFLLGRLSGHPRLDEDLQFGPFASLMRVSDPYDDEEDSEDGEETDNA
;
A
#
# COMPACT_ATOMS: atom_id res chain seq x y z
N MET A 1 -16.70 40.82 18.19
CA MET A 1 -17.06 39.93 17.07
C MET A 1 -17.22 38.53 17.63
N PRO A 2 -18.26 37.76 17.29
CA PRO A 2 -18.35 36.38 17.73
C PRO A 2 -17.21 35.59 17.08
N GLU A 3 -16.39 34.92 17.90
CA GLU A 3 -15.35 34.01 17.44
C GLU A 3 -15.98 32.93 16.58
N ASP A 4 -15.51 32.80 15.34
CA ASP A 4 -15.98 31.78 14.41
C ASP A 4 -15.41 30.41 14.85
N ASP A 5 -16.13 29.76 15.78
CA ASP A 5 -15.87 28.45 16.40
C ASP A 5 -15.94 27.27 15.40
N SER A 6 -16.07 27.55 14.09
CA SER A 6 -16.13 26.54 13.04
C SER A 6 -14.80 25.79 12.84
N ARG A 7 -13.65 26.45 13.05
CA ARG A 7 -12.32 25.84 12.89
C ARG A 7 -11.90 24.95 14.07
N HIS A 8 -12.47 25.17 15.26
CA HIS A 8 -12.15 24.37 16.46
C HIS A 8 -12.99 23.10 16.61
N LYS A 9 -14.14 23.03 15.94
CA LYS A 9 -15.04 21.85 15.98
C LYS A 9 -14.37 20.55 15.48
N PRO A 10 -13.66 20.54 14.32
CA PRO A 10 -12.94 19.35 13.89
C PRO A 10 -11.83 18.96 14.87
N LEU A 11 -11.07 19.93 15.40
CA LEU A 11 -9.97 19.67 16.32
C LEU A 11 -10.44 19.08 17.66
N ARG A 12 -11.56 19.56 18.21
CA ARG A 12 -12.17 18.99 19.43
C ARG A 12 -12.69 17.57 19.19
N TYR A 13 -13.29 17.32 18.04
CA TYR A 13 -13.73 16.00 17.61
C TYR A 13 -12.55 15.01 17.57
N TRP A 14 -11.45 15.39 16.92
CA TRP A 14 -10.24 14.56 16.82
C TRP A 14 -9.58 14.31 18.17
N ARG A 15 -9.52 15.33 19.04
CA ARG A 15 -8.94 15.21 20.38
C ARG A 15 -9.76 14.30 21.29
N ALA A 16 -11.08 14.35 21.21
CA ALA A 16 -11.97 13.45 21.94
C ALA A 16 -11.74 11.98 21.53
N LEU A 17 -11.61 11.70 20.22
CA LEU A 17 -11.32 10.36 19.72
C LEU A 17 -9.95 9.84 20.18
N ALA A 18 -8.92 10.69 20.16
CA ALA A 18 -7.59 10.33 20.64
C ALA A 18 -7.58 9.97 22.14
N LEU A 19 -8.29 10.74 22.96
CA LEU A 19 -8.42 10.48 24.40
C LEU A 19 -9.22 9.21 24.68
N ALA A 20 -10.28 8.94 23.92
CA ALA A 20 -11.05 7.70 24.06
C ALA A 20 -10.18 6.47 23.74
N LYS A 21 -9.27 6.58 22.77
CA LYS A 21 -8.32 5.52 22.43
C LYS A 21 -7.28 5.27 23.53
N ALA A 22 -6.89 6.30 24.26
CA ALA A 22 -5.97 6.21 25.40
C ALA A 22 -6.65 5.75 26.70
N ASP A 23 -7.90 5.24 26.63
CA ASP A 23 -8.75 4.90 27.77
C ASP A 23 -9.04 6.08 28.72
N ALA A 24 -8.78 7.31 28.28
CA ALA A 24 -9.07 8.55 28.99
C ALA A 24 -10.51 9.01 28.67
N LEU A 25 -11.48 8.12 28.86
CA LEU A 25 -12.85 8.27 28.36
C LEU A 25 -13.60 9.48 28.96
N GLU A 26 -13.34 9.86 30.21
CA GLU A 26 -13.94 11.06 30.81
C GLU A 26 -13.39 12.36 30.19
N ALA A 27 -12.08 12.42 29.93
CA ALA A 27 -11.48 13.55 29.23
C ALA A 27 -11.94 13.63 27.75
N ALA A 28 -12.13 12.47 27.12
CA ALA A 28 -12.75 12.37 25.80
C ALA A 28 -14.18 12.92 25.82
N LEU A 29 -14.96 12.59 26.85
CA LEU A 29 -16.34 13.02 27.00
C LEU A 29 -16.45 14.55 27.15
N GLU A 30 -15.54 15.19 27.87
CA GLU A 30 -15.53 16.66 27.99
C GLU A 30 -15.31 17.38 26.66
N LEU A 31 -14.49 16.79 25.77
CA LEU A 31 -14.14 17.36 24.47
C LEU A 31 -15.07 16.94 23.35
N ALA A 32 -15.81 15.83 23.52
CA ALA A 32 -16.70 15.30 22.50
C ALA A 32 -17.86 16.28 22.22
N PRO A 33 -18.00 16.76 20.97
CA PRO A 33 -19.11 17.63 20.59
C PRO A 33 -20.44 16.90 20.79
N ARG A 34 -21.53 17.62 21.11
CA ARG A 34 -22.89 17.08 21.26
C ARG A 34 -23.38 16.45 19.94
N SER A 35 -22.94 15.23 19.71
CA SER A 35 -23.08 14.47 18.48
C SER A 35 -22.97 12.97 18.76
N HIS A 36 -23.14 12.14 17.74
CA HIS A 36 -22.96 10.68 17.82
C HIS A 36 -21.64 10.26 18.50
N VAL A 37 -20.53 11.00 18.33
CA VAL A 37 -19.25 10.67 18.99
C VAL A 37 -19.32 10.80 20.51
N ARG A 38 -20.04 11.81 21.03
CA ARG A 38 -20.29 11.89 22.47
C ARG A 38 -21.14 10.71 22.95
N GLY A 39 -22.10 10.30 22.12
CA GLY A 39 -22.90 9.12 22.38
C GLY A 39 -22.06 7.84 22.48
N GLU A 40 -21.11 7.65 21.57
CA GLU A 40 -20.20 6.49 21.58
C GLU A 40 -19.27 6.48 22.80
N VAL A 41 -18.71 7.63 23.18
CA VAL A 41 -17.87 7.74 24.38
C VAL A 41 -18.67 7.42 25.65
N LEU A 42 -19.93 7.86 25.75
CA LEU A 42 -20.83 7.51 26.85
C LEU A 42 -21.12 6.00 26.90
N CYS A 43 -21.37 5.36 25.76
CA CYS A 43 -21.54 3.92 25.71
C CYS A 43 -20.25 3.16 26.10
N ALA A 44 -19.08 3.66 25.71
CA ALA A 44 -17.79 3.08 26.12
C ALA A 44 -17.57 3.17 27.65
N LEU A 45 -18.04 4.25 28.28
CA LEU A 45 -18.06 4.44 29.74
C LEU A 45 -19.11 3.57 30.46
N GLY A 46 -19.89 2.75 29.75
CA GLY A 46 -21.00 1.98 30.32
C GLY A 46 -22.28 2.79 30.58
N ARG A 47 -22.31 4.07 30.18
CA ARG A 47 -23.49 4.97 30.29
C ARG A 47 -24.38 4.79 29.06
N PHE A 48 -24.84 3.57 28.85
CA PHE A 48 -25.50 3.16 27.61
C PHE A 48 -26.74 3.96 27.29
N ASP A 49 -27.66 4.19 28.23
CA ASP A 49 -28.92 4.90 27.95
C ASP A 49 -28.69 6.34 27.49
N GLU A 50 -27.73 7.04 28.09
CA GLU A 50 -27.36 8.40 27.70
C GLU A 50 -26.68 8.43 26.33
N GLY A 51 -25.79 7.47 26.09
CA GLY A 51 -25.07 7.37 24.82
C GLY A 51 -25.97 7.03 23.65
N LEU A 52 -26.87 6.05 23.85
CA LEU A 52 -27.85 5.61 22.86
C LEU A 52 -28.86 6.70 22.51
N ALA A 53 -29.34 7.47 23.50
CA ALA A 53 -30.23 8.60 23.26
C ALA A 53 -29.59 9.68 22.37
N LEU A 54 -28.29 9.94 22.57
CA LEU A 54 -27.54 10.91 21.75
C LEU A 54 -27.28 10.41 20.33
N ILE A 55 -26.96 9.12 20.17
CA ILE A 55 -26.82 8.50 18.84
C ILE A 55 -28.16 8.55 18.10
N ALA A 56 -29.26 8.28 18.82
CA ALA A 56 -30.61 8.27 18.26
C ALA A 56 -31.09 9.65 17.79
N ALA A 57 -30.72 10.71 18.51
CA ALA A 57 -31.15 12.08 18.22
C ALA A 57 -30.58 12.66 16.91
N GLU A 58 -29.49 12.10 16.37
CA GLU A 58 -28.84 12.58 15.12
C GLU A 58 -29.28 11.81 13.85
N HIS A 59 -30.40 11.09 13.88
CA HIS A 59 -30.87 10.23 12.78
C HIS A 59 -31.52 10.95 11.58
N GLY A 60 -31.01 12.10 11.16
CA GLY A 60 -31.63 12.95 10.12
C GLY A 60 -30.90 13.09 8.76
N ASP A 61 -29.85 12.33 8.47
CA ASP A 61 -28.99 12.62 7.30
C ASP A 61 -28.39 11.36 6.65
N ASP A 62 -27.87 11.48 5.41
CA ASP A 62 -27.40 10.47 4.43
C ASP A 62 -26.46 9.33 4.92
N ARG A 63 -26.13 9.29 6.21
CA ARG A 63 -25.32 8.23 6.87
C ARG A 63 -26.14 7.33 7.80
N ALA A 64 -27.45 7.24 7.58
CA ALA A 64 -28.37 6.53 8.47
C ALA A 64 -28.03 5.04 8.65
N GLU A 65 -27.54 4.35 7.61
CA GLU A 65 -27.21 2.92 7.65
C GLU A 65 -26.03 2.60 8.56
N TRP A 66 -24.95 3.38 8.48
CA TRP A 66 -23.78 3.19 9.35
C TRP A 66 -24.09 3.52 10.82
N ARG A 67 -24.88 4.58 11.06
CA ARG A 67 -25.31 4.96 12.41
C ARG A 67 -26.26 3.93 13.03
N MET A 68 -27.12 3.30 12.24
CA MET A 68 -27.96 2.19 12.67
C MET A 68 -27.13 1.00 13.15
N LEU A 69 -26.11 0.58 12.38
CA LEU A 69 -25.23 -0.53 12.78
C LEU A 69 -24.46 -0.21 14.06
N ARG A 70 -24.01 1.03 14.25
CA ARG A 70 -23.38 1.46 15.50
C ARG A 70 -24.34 1.53 16.68
N HIS A 71 -25.58 1.99 16.48
CA HIS A 71 -26.63 1.96 17.50
C HIS A 71 -26.89 0.51 17.94
N ALA A 72 -27.10 -0.40 16.99
CA ALA A 72 -27.33 -1.82 17.28
C ALA A 72 -26.14 -2.48 17.98
N TYR A 73 -24.90 -2.12 17.62
CA TYR A 73 -23.70 -2.57 18.32
C TYR A 73 -23.73 -2.21 19.81
N TRP A 74 -24.03 -0.96 20.14
CA TRP A 74 -24.06 -0.50 21.53
C TRP A 74 -25.24 -1.06 22.32
N LEU A 75 -26.43 -1.20 21.70
CA LEU A 75 -27.58 -1.90 22.30
C LEU A 75 -27.21 -3.34 22.67
N ARG A 76 -26.53 -4.05 21.77
CA ARG A 76 -26.06 -5.42 22.06
C ARG A 76 -25.07 -5.46 23.21
N ARG A 77 -24.08 -4.55 23.24
CA ARG A 77 -23.08 -4.48 24.30
C ARG A 77 -23.68 -4.13 25.66
N ALA A 78 -24.82 -3.43 25.68
CA ALA A 78 -25.64 -3.16 26.85
C ALA A 78 -26.53 -4.36 27.28
N GLY A 79 -26.43 -5.51 26.61
CA GLY A 79 -27.30 -6.68 26.87
C GLY A 79 -28.71 -6.57 26.26
N ARG A 80 -28.97 -5.55 25.43
CA ARG A 80 -30.26 -5.26 24.78
C ARG A 80 -30.29 -5.80 23.36
N ALA A 81 -29.92 -7.07 23.18
CA ALA A 81 -29.81 -7.71 21.86
C ALA A 81 -31.13 -7.71 21.08
N ARG A 82 -32.27 -7.84 21.77
CA ARG A 82 -33.60 -7.77 21.15
C ARG A 82 -33.88 -6.40 20.53
N GLU A 83 -33.57 -5.33 21.26
CA GLU A 83 -33.76 -3.96 20.78
C GLU A 83 -32.78 -3.60 19.65
N ALA A 84 -31.57 -4.15 19.70
CA ALA A 84 -30.61 -4.07 18.59
C ALA A 84 -31.18 -4.71 17.31
N ALA A 85 -31.84 -5.87 17.44
CA ALA A 85 -32.53 -6.54 16.34
C ALA A 85 -33.64 -5.63 15.79
N GLU A 86 -34.58 -5.23 16.64
CA GLU A 86 -35.75 -4.42 16.29
C GLU A 86 -35.34 -3.10 15.61
N THR A 87 -34.25 -2.46 16.06
CA THR A 87 -33.68 -1.25 15.43
C THR A 87 -33.22 -1.49 14.00
N ILE A 88 -32.58 -2.64 13.74
CA ILE A 88 -32.15 -3.00 12.39
C ILE A 88 -33.36 -3.42 11.54
N GLU A 89 -34.29 -4.21 12.08
CA GLU A 89 -35.48 -4.68 11.35
C GLU A 89 -36.31 -3.49 10.86
N GLN A 90 -36.62 -2.54 11.76
CA GLN A 90 -37.42 -1.36 11.45
C GLN A 90 -36.83 -0.51 10.32
N ARG A 91 -35.50 -0.33 10.30
CA ARG A 91 -34.82 0.50 9.29
C ARG A 91 -34.61 -0.23 7.97
N LEU A 92 -34.43 -1.54 8.00
CA LEU A 92 -34.40 -2.34 6.77
C LEU A 92 -35.73 -2.26 6.02
N GLU A 93 -36.85 -2.32 6.75
CA GLU A 93 -38.20 -2.16 6.17
C GLU A 93 -38.42 -0.80 5.50
N GLU A 94 -37.72 0.25 5.95
CA GLU A 94 -37.80 1.59 5.36
C GLU A 94 -36.97 1.76 4.08
N TRP A 95 -35.91 0.95 3.87
CA TRP A 95 -34.89 1.20 2.84
C TRP A 95 -34.80 0.16 1.73
N ALA A 96 -35.50 -0.97 1.85
CA ALA A 96 -35.28 -2.10 0.95
C ALA A 96 -36.58 -2.79 0.53
N THR A 97 -36.52 -3.50 -0.60
CA THR A 97 -37.63 -4.37 -1.02
C THR A 97 -37.80 -5.53 -0.04
N ARG A 98 -39.01 -6.09 0.07
CA ARG A 98 -39.32 -7.19 1.02
C ARG A 98 -38.33 -8.36 0.95
N GLU A 99 -37.83 -8.68 -0.24
CA GLU A 99 -36.86 -9.76 -0.47
C GLU A 99 -35.45 -9.41 0.05
N GLU A 100 -35.02 -8.16 -0.13
CA GLU A 100 -33.76 -7.65 0.44
C GLU A 100 -33.82 -7.52 1.97
N VAL A 101 -34.99 -7.17 2.50
CA VAL A 101 -35.25 -7.13 3.96
C VAL A 101 -35.09 -8.52 4.56
N GLU A 102 -35.74 -9.55 4.01
CA GLU A 102 -35.65 -10.91 4.55
C GLU A 102 -34.22 -11.47 4.53
N MET A 103 -33.45 -11.18 3.47
CA MET A 103 -32.05 -11.58 3.37
C MET A 103 -31.14 -10.85 4.38
N ARG A 104 -31.31 -9.52 4.52
CA ARG A 104 -30.53 -8.72 5.49
C ARG A 104 -30.90 -9.07 6.94
N LEU A 105 -32.17 -9.36 7.21
CA LEU A 105 -32.65 -9.85 8.51
C LEU A 105 -32.05 -11.20 8.89
N ALA A 106 -31.91 -12.13 7.95
CA ALA A 106 -31.28 -13.43 8.21
C ALA A 106 -29.81 -13.27 8.66
N ALA A 107 -29.05 -12.36 8.03
CA ALA A 107 -27.68 -12.06 8.41
C ALA A 107 -27.57 -11.40 9.79
N VAL A 108 -28.51 -10.51 10.13
CA VAL A 108 -28.58 -9.82 11.43
C VAL A 108 -28.96 -10.79 12.55
N ARG A 109 -29.92 -11.69 12.31
CA ARG A 109 -30.30 -12.74 13.27
C ARG A 109 -29.13 -13.70 13.54
N ALA A 110 -28.42 -14.12 12.48
CA ALA A 110 -27.19 -14.88 12.63
C ALA A 110 -26.12 -14.10 13.42
N TRP A 111 -25.99 -12.79 13.19
CA TRP A 111 -25.06 -11.94 13.95
C TRP A 111 -25.41 -11.88 15.45
N LEU A 112 -26.70 -11.76 15.79
CA LEU A 112 -27.18 -11.66 17.18
C LEU A 112 -26.95 -12.95 17.98
N ASP A 113 -27.12 -14.11 17.36
CA ASP A 113 -27.04 -15.42 18.03
C ASP A 113 -25.60 -15.83 18.41
N VAL A 114 -24.58 -15.23 17.81
CA VAL A 114 -23.21 -15.78 17.84
C VAL A 114 -22.35 -15.36 19.06
N GLY A 115 -22.78 -14.38 19.87
CA GLY A 115 -22.20 -14.05 21.18
C GLY A 115 -20.73 -13.61 21.27
N GLU A 116 -19.91 -13.78 20.22
CA GLU A 116 -18.46 -13.53 20.23
C GLU A 116 -17.99 -12.67 19.04
N PRO A 117 -17.20 -11.60 19.28
CA PRO A 117 -16.66 -10.72 18.23
C PRO A 117 -15.80 -11.41 17.16
N SER A 118 -15.05 -12.46 17.52
CA SER A 118 -14.18 -13.20 16.59
C SER A 118 -14.95 -13.97 15.52
N LYS A 119 -16.23 -14.28 15.79
CA LYS A 119 -17.12 -14.95 14.83
C LYS A 119 -17.95 -13.96 14.00
N ILE A 120 -17.73 -12.65 14.17
CA ILE A 120 -18.41 -11.58 13.40
C ILE A 120 -17.77 -11.38 12.02
N ALA A 121 -16.48 -11.68 11.84
CA ALA A 121 -15.75 -11.45 10.59
C ALA A 121 -16.40 -12.11 9.34
N PRO A 122 -16.90 -13.36 9.39
CA PRO A 122 -17.60 -13.97 8.26
C PRO A 122 -18.95 -13.30 7.93
N HIS A 123 -19.61 -12.71 8.92
CA HIS A 123 -20.92 -12.07 8.75
C HIS A 123 -20.80 -10.61 8.29
N LEU A 124 -19.73 -9.90 8.66
CA LEU A 124 -19.37 -8.62 8.05
C LEU A 124 -18.99 -8.79 6.58
N GLU A 125 -18.39 -9.93 6.22
CA GLU A 125 -18.14 -10.30 4.82
C GLU A 125 -19.44 -10.50 4.04
N VAL A 126 -20.48 -11.07 4.67
CA VAL A 126 -21.83 -11.16 4.09
C VAL A 126 -22.46 -9.77 3.95
N ILE A 127 -22.41 -8.92 4.98
CA ILE A 127 -22.99 -7.56 4.93
C ILE A 127 -22.28 -6.68 3.89
N THR A 128 -20.96 -6.79 3.76
CA THR A 128 -20.17 -6.09 2.72
C THR A 128 -20.28 -6.70 1.32
N ARG A 129 -20.84 -7.92 1.18
CA ARG A 129 -21.27 -8.49 -0.10
C ARG A 129 -22.67 -8.03 -0.53
N LEU A 130 -23.45 -7.41 0.36
CA LEU A 130 -24.86 -7.05 0.11
C LEU A 130 -25.10 -5.60 -0.38
N SER A 131 -24.04 -4.87 -0.72
CA SER A 131 -24.05 -3.70 -1.64
C SER A 131 -22.62 -3.39 -2.10
N PRO A 132 -22.28 -3.25 -3.41
CA PRO A 132 -23.17 -3.11 -4.57
C PRO A 132 -23.19 -4.36 -5.50
N GLY A 133 -24.39 -4.77 -5.92
CA GLY A 133 -24.62 -5.45 -7.20
C GLY A 133 -24.49 -6.99 -7.28
N ARG A 134 -25.65 -7.69 -7.20
CA ARG A 134 -25.98 -8.91 -7.98
C ARG A 134 -25.11 -10.18 -7.81
N GLY A 135 -24.74 -10.58 -6.60
CA GLY A 135 -23.86 -11.75 -6.39
C GLY A 135 -24.52 -13.14 -6.43
N SER A 136 -25.70 -13.37 -5.84
CA SER A 136 -26.12 -14.76 -5.54
C SER A 136 -27.32 -15.32 -6.31
N ALA A 137 -28.12 -14.47 -6.98
CA ALA A 137 -29.24 -14.92 -7.82
C ALA A 137 -28.84 -15.24 -9.29
N LEU A 138 -27.58 -14.98 -9.68
CA LEU A 138 -27.15 -15.04 -11.08
C LEU A 138 -26.81 -16.45 -11.61
N VAL A 139 -26.52 -17.42 -10.75
CA VAL A 139 -26.05 -18.76 -11.19
C VAL A 139 -27.14 -19.51 -11.97
N ALA A 140 -28.42 -19.20 -11.75
CA ALA A 140 -29.54 -19.79 -12.49
C ALA A 140 -30.04 -18.92 -13.68
N GLN A 141 -29.64 -17.65 -13.80
CA GLN A 141 -30.09 -16.73 -14.86
C GLN A 141 -29.02 -16.36 -15.90
N ASN A 142 -27.75 -16.75 -15.70
CA ASN A 142 -26.64 -16.43 -16.60
C ASN A 142 -26.53 -17.29 -17.86
N THR A 143 -27.48 -18.17 -18.14
CA THR A 143 -27.67 -18.79 -19.47
C THR A 143 -28.23 -17.81 -20.51
N ARG A 144 -28.13 -16.49 -20.29
CA ARG A 144 -28.42 -15.47 -21.31
C ARG A 144 -27.29 -15.44 -22.34
N ARG A 145 -27.66 -15.71 -23.59
CA ARG A 145 -26.86 -15.69 -24.83
C ARG A 145 -25.56 -14.87 -24.74
N LEU A 146 -24.45 -15.57 -24.57
CA LEU A 146 -23.10 -15.06 -24.76
C LEU A 146 -22.66 -15.16 -26.24
N ASP A 147 -23.63 -15.15 -27.16
CA ASP A 147 -23.41 -15.33 -28.61
C ASP A 147 -22.56 -14.19 -29.22
N TRP A 148 -22.39 -13.09 -28.48
CA TRP A 148 -21.54 -11.95 -28.83
C TRP A 148 -20.05 -12.21 -28.55
N LEU A 149 -19.72 -13.17 -27.67
CA LEU A 149 -18.35 -13.56 -27.40
C LEU A 149 -17.81 -14.48 -28.51
N PRO A 150 -16.52 -14.38 -28.85
CA PRO A 150 -15.82 -15.41 -29.62
C PRO A 150 -16.09 -16.81 -29.05
N ARG A 151 -16.24 -17.82 -29.92
CA ARG A 151 -16.61 -19.19 -29.51
C ARG A 151 -15.75 -19.76 -28.39
N ASP A 152 -14.45 -19.48 -28.41
CA ASP A 152 -13.53 -19.97 -27.38
C ASP A 152 -13.77 -19.31 -26.02
N LEU A 153 -14.17 -18.04 -25.98
CA LEU A 153 -14.56 -17.36 -24.74
C LEU A 153 -15.94 -17.76 -24.25
N ALA A 154 -16.87 -18.04 -25.17
CA ALA A 154 -18.15 -18.62 -24.79
C ALA A 154 -17.98 -20.00 -24.11
N ARG A 155 -16.96 -20.78 -24.48
CA ARG A 155 -16.62 -22.02 -23.75
C ARG A 155 -16.16 -21.73 -22.33
N LEU A 156 -15.26 -20.76 -22.13
CA LEU A 156 -14.80 -20.35 -20.80
C LEU A 156 -15.95 -19.90 -19.91
N ALA A 157 -16.87 -19.12 -20.45
CA ALA A 157 -18.00 -18.60 -19.69
C ALA A 157 -18.99 -19.67 -19.22
N ASN A 158 -18.98 -20.85 -19.86
CA ASN A 158 -19.77 -22.01 -19.47
C ASN A 158 -18.98 -23.00 -18.60
N ASP A 159 -17.72 -22.70 -18.26
CA ASP A 159 -16.91 -23.56 -17.40
C ASP A 159 -17.25 -23.31 -15.91
N PRO A 160 -17.84 -24.28 -15.20
CA PRO A 160 -18.20 -24.11 -13.79
C PRO A 160 -16.98 -23.89 -12.89
N ALA A 161 -15.79 -24.41 -13.25
CA ALA A 161 -14.60 -24.23 -12.46
C ALA A 161 -14.15 -22.76 -12.42
N LEU A 162 -14.39 -22.00 -13.49
CA LEU A 162 -14.08 -20.56 -13.50
C LEU A 162 -15.03 -19.76 -12.60
N ALA A 163 -16.31 -20.09 -12.59
CA ALA A 163 -17.29 -19.46 -11.70
C ALA A 163 -17.00 -19.76 -10.23
N GLU A 164 -16.65 -21.01 -9.88
CA GLU A 164 -16.21 -21.41 -8.54
C GLU A 164 -14.94 -20.66 -8.09
N ARG A 165 -14.09 -20.26 -9.04
CA ARG A 165 -12.90 -19.45 -8.79
C ARG A 165 -13.18 -17.94 -8.78
N GLY A 166 -14.44 -17.53 -8.93
CA GLY A 166 -14.88 -16.14 -8.87
C GLY A 166 -14.73 -15.38 -10.20
N VAL A 167 -14.68 -16.06 -11.35
CA VAL A 167 -14.70 -15.38 -12.65
C VAL A 167 -16.15 -15.31 -13.13
N TRP A 168 -16.66 -14.08 -13.32
CA TRP A 168 -18.03 -13.83 -13.75
C TRP A 168 -18.06 -13.13 -15.09
N PHE A 169 -18.44 -13.87 -16.14
CA PHE A 169 -18.58 -13.32 -17.47
C PHE A 169 -19.79 -12.39 -17.58
N LEU A 170 -19.59 -11.27 -18.27
CA LEU A 170 -20.59 -10.22 -18.45
C LEU A 170 -21.52 -10.56 -19.61
N SER A 171 -22.79 -10.17 -19.48
CA SER A 171 -23.67 -10.05 -20.65
C SER A 171 -23.18 -8.95 -21.60
N GLN A 172 -23.68 -8.92 -22.84
CA GLN A 172 -23.34 -7.86 -23.79
C GLN A 172 -23.69 -6.46 -23.26
N GLU A 173 -24.86 -6.33 -22.63
CA GLU A 173 -25.30 -5.07 -22.01
C GLU A 173 -24.39 -4.66 -20.85
N GLN A 174 -23.97 -5.61 -20.01
CA GLN A 174 -23.04 -5.34 -18.91
C GLN A 174 -21.64 -4.96 -19.40
N SER A 175 -21.17 -5.65 -20.45
CA SER A 175 -19.91 -5.33 -21.11
C SER A 175 -19.94 -3.93 -21.71
N GLN A 176 -21.01 -3.56 -22.42
CA GLN A 176 -21.16 -2.21 -22.97
C GLN A 176 -21.23 -1.16 -21.86
N ALA A 177 -22.02 -1.40 -20.81
CA ALA A 177 -22.10 -0.46 -19.69
C ALA A 177 -20.76 -0.27 -18.96
N ALA A 178 -19.97 -1.35 -18.83
CA ALA A 178 -18.62 -1.28 -18.27
C ALA A 178 -17.66 -0.53 -19.22
N ALA A 179 -17.74 -0.75 -20.53
CA ALA A 179 -16.97 -0.02 -21.54
C ALA A 179 -17.31 1.48 -21.53
N ASP A 180 -18.59 1.85 -21.49
CA ASP A 180 -19.05 3.24 -21.41
C ASP A 180 -18.55 3.92 -20.12
N SER A 181 -18.42 3.16 -19.03
CA SER A 181 -17.86 3.66 -17.77
C SER A 181 -16.34 3.88 -17.84
N LEU A 182 -15.62 3.12 -18.68
CA LEU A 182 -14.19 3.30 -18.93
C LEU A 182 -13.91 4.44 -19.90
N GLU A 183 -14.75 4.63 -20.92
CA GLU A 183 -14.64 5.73 -21.89
C GLU A 183 -14.84 7.10 -21.24
N LYS A 184 -15.68 7.17 -20.20
CA LYS A 184 -15.78 8.36 -19.34
C LYS A 184 -14.49 8.62 -18.55
N GLY A 185 -13.58 7.65 -18.57
CA GLY A 185 -12.31 7.63 -17.87
C GLY A 185 -12.51 7.44 -16.36
N PRO A 186 -11.71 6.62 -15.67
CA PRO A 186 -11.23 7.15 -14.40
C PRO A 186 -10.56 8.48 -14.77
N GLU A 187 -10.95 9.59 -14.14
CA GLU A 187 -10.02 10.70 -14.00
C GLU A 187 -8.80 10.07 -13.33
N ALA A 188 -7.82 9.60 -14.11
CA ALA A 188 -6.60 9.04 -13.57
C ALA A 188 -6.05 10.19 -12.75
N PRO A 189 -6.06 10.10 -11.40
CA PRO A 189 -5.70 11.26 -10.61
C PRO A 189 -4.30 11.65 -11.07
N LEU A 190 -4.10 12.95 -11.37
CA LEU A 190 -2.83 13.46 -11.84
C LEU A 190 -1.71 12.89 -10.95
N GLY A 191 -0.66 12.29 -11.52
CA GLY A 191 0.46 11.73 -10.73
C GLY A 191 0.26 10.31 -10.15
N VAL A 192 -0.80 9.59 -10.52
CA VAL A 192 -0.99 8.16 -10.14
C VAL A 192 -0.13 7.19 -10.96
N LEU A 193 0.40 7.64 -12.09
CA LEU A 193 1.13 6.79 -13.02
C LEU A 193 2.66 6.97 -12.94
N PRO A 194 3.43 5.88 -13.10
CA PRO A 194 4.83 5.80 -12.71
C PRO A 194 5.76 6.44 -13.71
N GLY A 195 6.26 7.62 -13.37
CA GLY A 195 7.35 8.24 -14.11
C GLY A 195 6.99 8.72 -15.52
N ARG A 196 7.92 9.45 -16.10
CA ARG A 196 7.76 10.12 -17.39
C ARG A 196 7.53 9.12 -18.54
N GLN A 197 8.17 7.96 -18.47
CA GLN A 197 8.10 6.93 -19.52
C GLN A 197 6.72 6.29 -19.61
N MET A 198 6.11 5.90 -18.48
CA MET A 198 4.77 5.32 -18.51
C MET A 198 3.71 6.37 -18.84
N TRP A 199 3.91 7.61 -18.41
CA TRP A 199 3.02 8.72 -18.80
C TRP A 199 2.99 8.90 -20.32
N ASN A 200 4.15 8.88 -20.98
CA ASN A 200 4.22 8.98 -22.43
C ASN A 200 3.58 7.77 -23.13
N ALA A 201 3.66 6.58 -22.53
CA ALA A 201 3.07 5.35 -23.07
C ALA A 201 1.53 5.28 -22.96
N LEU A 202 0.89 6.18 -22.21
CA LEU A 202 -0.58 6.27 -22.11
C LEU A 202 -1.27 6.72 -23.39
N GLY A 203 -0.53 7.34 -24.33
CA GLY A 203 -1.08 7.79 -25.60
C GLY A 203 -1.63 6.67 -26.48
N ASP A 204 -1.26 5.42 -26.19
CA ASP A 204 -1.78 4.23 -26.86
C ASP A 204 -3.19 3.92 -26.32
N SER A 205 -4.19 4.61 -26.85
CA SER A 205 -5.60 4.29 -26.60
C SER A 205 -5.94 2.96 -27.26
N VAL A 206 -6.12 1.92 -26.45
CA VAL A 206 -6.45 0.58 -26.94
C VAL A 206 -7.92 0.29 -26.69
N SER A 207 -8.63 -0.12 -27.74
CA SER A 207 -10.05 -0.46 -27.70
C SER A 207 -10.25 -1.84 -27.04
N PHE A 208 -10.17 -1.92 -25.72
CA PHE A 208 -10.43 -3.16 -24.98
C PHE A 208 -11.92 -3.28 -24.62
N VAL A 209 -12.48 -4.48 -24.74
CA VAL A 209 -13.87 -4.79 -24.36
C VAL A 209 -13.87 -5.62 -23.09
N PRO A 210 -14.49 -5.17 -21.98
CA PRO A 210 -14.56 -5.94 -20.74
C PRO A 210 -15.47 -7.16 -20.95
N VAL A 211 -15.01 -8.35 -20.62
CA VAL A 211 -15.76 -9.59 -20.83
C VAL A 211 -16.06 -10.35 -19.54
N ALA A 212 -15.29 -10.14 -18.48
CA ALA A 212 -15.56 -10.74 -17.18
C ALA A 212 -15.04 -9.87 -16.04
N GLU A 213 -15.73 -9.92 -14.90
CA GLU A 213 -15.19 -9.50 -13.62
C GLU A 213 -14.48 -10.70 -12.97
N VAL A 214 -13.35 -10.45 -12.32
CA VAL A 214 -12.64 -11.44 -11.53
C VAL A 214 -12.79 -11.05 -10.06
N GLY A 215 -13.33 -11.96 -9.26
CA GLY A 215 -13.54 -11.84 -7.82
C GLY A 215 -12.27 -11.75 -6.99
N VAL A 216 -11.16 -11.32 -7.59
CA VAL A 216 -10.00 -10.77 -6.91
C VAL A 216 -10.45 -9.49 -6.21
N ARG A 217 -10.33 -9.46 -4.89
CA ARG A 217 -10.42 -8.21 -4.11
C ARG A 217 -9.02 -7.89 -3.61
N ALA A 218 -8.43 -6.82 -4.11
CA ALA A 218 -7.26 -6.23 -3.46
C ALA A 218 -7.67 -5.68 -2.09
N ALA A 219 -6.68 -5.44 -1.22
CA ALA A 219 -6.93 -4.69 0.01
C ALA A 219 -7.58 -3.34 -0.33
N ARG A 220 -8.56 -2.94 0.47
CA ARG A 220 -9.25 -1.65 0.30
C ARG A 220 -8.24 -0.51 0.38
N THR A 221 -8.46 0.52 -0.44
CA THR A 221 -7.73 1.79 -0.27
C THR A 221 -8.10 2.43 1.07
N VAL A 222 -7.32 3.44 1.51
CA VAL A 222 -7.70 4.27 2.68
C VAL A 222 -9.09 4.89 2.51
N TYR A 223 -9.52 5.10 1.26
CA TYR A 223 -10.84 5.60 0.89
C TYR A 223 -11.94 4.52 0.86
N GLY A 224 -11.62 3.27 1.20
CA GLY A 224 -12.58 2.16 1.23
C GLY A 224 -12.98 1.65 -0.14
N GLU A 225 -12.34 2.11 -1.22
CA GLU A 225 -12.63 1.63 -2.58
C GLU A 225 -12.13 0.19 -2.72
N GLY A 226 -13.05 -0.74 -2.99
CA GLY A 226 -12.67 -2.07 -3.45
C GLY A 226 -12.20 -1.99 -4.90
N CYS A 227 -11.03 -2.57 -5.19
CA CYS A 227 -10.60 -2.77 -6.56
C CYS A 227 -10.99 -4.18 -7.01
N SER A 228 -11.89 -4.28 -7.99
CA SER A 228 -12.14 -5.53 -8.74
C SER A 228 -11.17 -5.60 -9.91
N ALA A 229 -10.62 -6.79 -10.16
CA ALA A 229 -9.92 -7.09 -11.39
C ALA A 229 -10.90 -7.50 -12.49
N TRP A 230 -10.51 -7.31 -13.74
CA TRP A 230 -11.35 -7.52 -14.92
C TRP A 230 -10.57 -8.25 -16.01
N LEU A 231 -11.27 -9.05 -16.81
CA LEU A 231 -10.75 -9.61 -18.04
C LEU A 231 -11.28 -8.81 -19.23
N TYR A 232 -10.37 -8.47 -20.14
CA TYR A 232 -10.65 -7.76 -21.37
C TYR A 232 -10.28 -8.59 -22.59
N VAL A 233 -10.89 -8.25 -23.71
CA VAL A 233 -10.56 -8.78 -25.03
C VAL A 233 -10.21 -7.62 -25.95
N HIS A 234 -9.16 -7.81 -26.73
CA HIS A 234 -8.84 -6.92 -27.84
C HIS A 234 -9.63 -7.36 -29.10
N PRO A 235 -10.39 -6.47 -29.77
CA PRO A 235 -11.18 -6.80 -30.96
C PRO A 235 -10.35 -7.42 -32.08
N GLU A 236 -9.12 -6.95 -32.28
CA GLU A 236 -8.21 -7.49 -33.30
C GLU A 236 -7.53 -8.81 -32.89
N ARG A 237 -7.63 -9.20 -31.61
CA ARG A 237 -7.03 -10.43 -31.07
C ARG A 237 -8.03 -11.15 -30.14
N PRO A 238 -9.18 -11.60 -30.69
CA PRO A 238 -10.32 -12.07 -29.90
C PRO A 238 -10.08 -13.39 -29.14
N GLY A 239 -9.01 -14.12 -29.46
CA GLY A 239 -8.64 -15.38 -28.79
C GLY A 239 -7.72 -15.20 -27.58
N ARG A 240 -7.46 -13.97 -27.15
CA ARG A 240 -6.59 -13.65 -26.01
C ARG A 240 -7.38 -12.87 -24.97
N LEU A 241 -7.00 -13.04 -23.71
CA LEU A 241 -7.55 -12.30 -22.58
C LEU A 241 -6.48 -11.40 -21.99
N TRP A 242 -6.88 -10.23 -21.50
CA TRP A 242 -6.00 -9.31 -20.78
C TRP A 242 -6.52 -9.11 -19.37
N LEU A 243 -5.64 -9.28 -18.39
CA LEU A 243 -5.97 -9.07 -16.99
C LEU A 243 -5.71 -7.62 -16.60
N CYS A 244 -6.78 -6.88 -16.36
CA CYS A 244 -6.75 -5.56 -15.79
C CYS A 244 -6.95 -5.69 -14.28
N LEU A 245 -5.87 -5.54 -13.51
CA LEU A 245 -5.97 -5.55 -12.06
C LEU A 245 -6.71 -4.28 -11.55
N SER A 246 -6.46 -3.14 -12.18
CA SER A 246 -7.18 -1.90 -11.89
C SER A 246 -7.30 -1.09 -13.17
N THR A 247 -8.42 -0.39 -13.34
CA THR A 247 -8.64 0.53 -14.46
C THR A 247 -7.72 1.76 -14.40
N ARG A 248 -7.07 2.00 -13.25
CA ARG A 248 -5.99 2.98 -13.09
C ARG A 248 -4.63 2.46 -13.58
N ILE A 249 -4.50 1.17 -13.90
CA ILE A 249 -3.29 0.59 -14.47
C ILE A 249 -3.40 0.66 -16.00
N PRO A 250 -2.41 1.21 -16.71
CA PRO A 250 -2.45 1.32 -18.17
C PRO A 250 -2.53 -0.05 -18.85
N ALA A 251 -3.22 -0.12 -19.98
CA ALA A 251 -3.47 -1.40 -20.65
C ALA A 251 -2.21 -2.10 -21.17
N PHE A 252 -1.14 -1.36 -21.47
CA PHE A 252 0.14 -1.96 -21.85
C PHE A 252 0.79 -2.76 -20.70
N LEU A 253 0.40 -2.49 -19.44
CA LEU A 253 0.81 -3.27 -18.29
C LEU A 253 -0.06 -4.51 -18.07
N TRP A 254 -1.21 -4.66 -18.73
CA TRP A 254 -2.10 -5.80 -18.47
C TRP A 254 -1.50 -7.10 -19.03
N PRO A 255 -1.24 -8.12 -18.19
CA PRO A 255 -0.70 -9.37 -18.67
C PRO A 255 -1.74 -10.09 -19.53
N GLU A 256 -1.23 -10.70 -20.60
CA GLU A 256 -2.01 -11.55 -21.47
C GLU A 256 -2.20 -12.91 -20.81
N LEU A 257 -3.44 -13.37 -20.71
CA LEU A 257 -3.79 -14.66 -20.17
C LEU A 257 -4.21 -15.63 -21.28
N SER A 258 -3.96 -16.91 -21.02
CA SER A 258 -4.45 -18.00 -21.86
C SER A 258 -5.98 -18.04 -21.84
N SER A 259 -6.58 -18.39 -22.97
CA SER A 259 -8.01 -18.72 -23.07
C SER A 259 -8.30 -20.20 -22.76
N GLU A 260 -7.32 -20.95 -22.25
CA GLU A 260 -7.50 -22.32 -21.77
C GLU A 260 -7.84 -22.28 -20.27
N PRO A 261 -8.92 -22.95 -19.81
CA PRO A 261 -9.42 -22.80 -18.43
C PRO A 261 -8.38 -23.05 -17.34
N ALA A 262 -7.57 -24.11 -17.44
CA ALA A 262 -6.58 -24.44 -16.41
C ALA A 262 -5.45 -23.41 -16.34
N ALA A 263 -4.94 -22.98 -17.49
CA ALA A 263 -3.93 -21.93 -17.60
C ALA A 263 -4.47 -20.55 -17.17
N LEU A 264 -5.74 -20.24 -17.46
CA LEU A 264 -6.41 -19.04 -16.96
C LEU A 264 -6.49 -19.07 -15.44
N CYS A 265 -6.94 -20.19 -14.85
CA CYS A 265 -6.97 -20.39 -13.41
C CYS A 265 -5.58 -20.24 -12.78
N ALA A 266 -4.55 -20.83 -13.40
CA ALA A 266 -3.17 -20.73 -12.93
C ALA A 266 -2.64 -19.29 -13.00
N GLY A 267 -2.96 -18.55 -14.06
CA GLY A 267 -2.60 -17.14 -14.20
C GLY A 267 -3.28 -16.23 -13.17
N LEU A 268 -4.54 -16.53 -12.82
CA LEU A 268 -5.29 -15.77 -11.81
C LEU A 268 -4.94 -16.18 -10.36
N ALA A 269 -4.29 -17.32 -10.17
CA ALA A 269 -4.05 -17.89 -8.85
C ALA A 269 -3.39 -16.91 -7.86
N PRO A 270 -2.34 -16.13 -8.20
CA PRO A 270 -1.68 -15.24 -7.24
C PRO A 270 -2.58 -14.11 -6.71
N TYR A 271 -3.65 -13.78 -7.42
CA TYR A 271 -4.50 -12.65 -7.11
C TYR A 271 -5.74 -13.05 -6.30
N ARG A 272 -5.95 -14.34 -5.99
CA ARG A 272 -7.20 -14.78 -5.36
C ARG A 272 -7.39 -14.15 -3.96
N PRO A 273 -8.63 -13.83 -3.55
CA PRO A 273 -8.92 -13.20 -2.25
C PRO A 273 -8.36 -13.96 -1.04
N GLU A 274 -8.30 -15.30 -1.16
CA GLU A 274 -7.70 -16.19 -0.17
C GLU A 274 -6.25 -15.78 0.16
N PHE A 275 -5.50 -15.27 -0.82
CA PHE A 275 -4.13 -14.78 -0.63
C PHE A 275 -4.07 -13.31 -0.16
N ALA A 276 -5.16 -12.55 -0.27
CA ALA A 276 -5.23 -11.22 0.34
C ALA A 276 -5.38 -11.31 1.87
N ALA A 277 -5.96 -12.40 2.38
CA ALA A 277 -6.07 -12.69 3.82
C ALA A 277 -4.75 -13.19 4.43
N ASP A 278 -3.95 -13.95 3.68
CA ASP A 278 -2.62 -14.43 4.09
C ASP A 278 -1.52 -13.51 3.55
N ALA A 279 -1.38 -12.31 4.12
CA ALA A 279 -0.26 -11.44 3.76
C ALA A 279 1.07 -12.12 4.18
N PRO A 280 1.94 -12.49 3.22
CA PRO A 280 3.10 -13.33 3.50
C PRO A 280 4.11 -12.61 4.38
N HIS A 281 4.72 -13.30 5.34
CA HIS A 281 5.83 -12.71 6.09
C HIS A 281 7.01 -12.43 5.14
N VAL A 282 7.92 -11.57 5.55
CA VAL A 282 9.12 -11.23 4.79
C VAL A 282 9.91 -12.50 4.40
N ARG A 283 10.01 -13.47 5.32
CA ARG A 283 10.68 -14.76 5.08
C ARG A 283 10.01 -15.64 4.01
N ASP A 284 8.75 -15.40 3.68
CA ASP A 284 7.96 -16.17 2.70
C ASP A 284 8.07 -15.58 1.28
N LEU A 285 8.91 -14.55 1.11
CA LEU A 285 9.20 -13.84 -0.14
C LEU A 285 10.62 -14.21 -0.61
N PRO A 286 10.77 -15.26 -1.45
CA PRO A 286 12.07 -15.86 -1.73
C PRO A 286 12.93 -15.06 -2.72
N ARG A 287 12.34 -14.12 -3.45
CA ARG A 287 13.06 -13.25 -4.38
C ARG A 287 13.29 -11.89 -3.75
N ARG A 288 14.44 -11.31 -4.07
CA ARG A 288 14.83 -9.96 -3.66
C ARG A 288 15.48 -9.25 -4.84
N LEU A 289 15.03 -8.03 -5.11
CA LEU A 289 15.58 -7.11 -6.10
C LEU A 289 15.96 -5.84 -5.36
N ARG A 290 17.21 -5.40 -5.46
CA ARG A 290 17.67 -4.11 -4.92
C ARG A 290 18.18 -3.24 -6.06
N LEU A 291 17.71 -2.00 -6.11
CA LEU A 291 18.05 -1.01 -7.12
C LEU A 291 18.48 0.28 -6.42
N HIS A 292 19.62 0.85 -6.80
CA HIS A 292 19.97 2.21 -6.40
C HIS A 292 19.29 3.17 -7.37
N VAL A 293 18.63 4.19 -6.85
CA VAL A 293 17.80 5.11 -7.64
C VAL A 293 18.24 6.57 -7.52
N GLY A 294 19.42 6.83 -6.95
CA GLY A 294 19.95 8.17 -6.73
C GLY A 294 19.00 9.07 -5.94
N TRP A 295 18.78 10.28 -6.44
CA TRP A 295 17.88 11.27 -5.84
C TRP A 295 16.70 11.52 -6.80
N PRO A 296 15.78 10.55 -6.91
CA PRO A 296 14.79 10.58 -7.97
C PRO A 296 13.79 11.70 -7.70
N GLN A 297 13.11 12.12 -8.76
CA GLN A 297 11.93 12.95 -8.66
C GLN A 297 10.69 12.12 -8.94
N VAL A 298 9.65 12.29 -8.13
CA VAL A 298 8.36 11.59 -8.30
C VAL A 298 7.25 12.58 -8.63
N PRO A 299 6.27 12.20 -9.47
CA PRO A 299 5.17 13.10 -9.79
C PRO A 299 4.25 13.26 -8.58
N SER A 300 3.94 14.51 -8.22
CA SER A 300 2.97 14.81 -7.18
C SER A 300 1.59 14.27 -7.57
N PRO A 301 0.90 13.53 -6.69
CA PRO A 301 -0.44 13.00 -6.96
C PRO A 301 -1.54 14.09 -6.98
N TYR A 302 -1.20 15.35 -6.69
CA TYR A 302 -2.17 16.45 -6.66
C TYR A 302 -2.12 17.32 -7.92
N HIS A 303 -0.93 17.55 -8.46
CA HIS A 303 -0.72 18.47 -9.60
C HIS A 303 0.16 17.88 -10.71
N GLY A 304 0.72 16.69 -10.53
CA GLY A 304 1.50 15.98 -11.54
C GLY A 304 2.90 16.53 -11.81
N THR A 305 3.31 17.63 -11.18
CA THR A 305 4.69 18.13 -11.31
C THR A 305 5.65 17.23 -10.56
N LEU A 306 6.88 17.12 -11.06
CA LEU A 306 7.93 16.35 -10.42
C LEU A 306 8.42 17.08 -9.14
N GLU A 307 8.55 16.33 -8.07
CA GLU A 307 9.05 16.78 -6.77
C GLU A 307 10.23 15.90 -6.35
N PRO A 308 11.25 16.44 -5.66
CA PRO A 308 12.29 15.62 -5.04
C PRO A 308 11.66 14.54 -4.16
N MET A 309 12.16 13.31 -4.28
CA MET A 309 11.67 12.23 -3.43
C MET A 309 12.22 12.38 -2.01
N ASP A 310 11.32 12.35 -1.04
CA ASP A 310 11.56 12.02 0.36
C ASP A 310 10.49 11.01 0.82
N HIS A 311 10.60 10.51 2.05
CA HIS A 311 9.63 9.56 2.62
C HIS A 311 8.20 10.09 2.58
N HIS A 312 7.99 11.37 2.93
CA HIS A 312 6.67 11.98 2.94
C HIS A 312 6.05 12.06 1.53
N THR A 313 6.83 12.51 0.55
CA THR A 313 6.42 12.68 -0.85
C THR A 313 6.13 11.33 -1.47
N PHE A 314 6.96 10.31 -1.21
CA PHE A 314 6.68 8.95 -1.66
C PHE A 314 5.45 8.36 -0.98
N GLY A 315 5.23 8.61 0.32
CA GLY A 315 4.01 8.22 1.02
C GLY A 315 2.74 8.73 0.33
N ARG A 316 2.75 9.96 -0.19
CA ARG A 316 1.64 10.49 -1.00
C ARG A 316 1.46 9.71 -2.31
N VAL A 317 2.56 9.39 -2.99
CA VAL A 317 2.54 8.55 -4.20
C VAL A 317 1.96 7.17 -3.88
N ALA A 318 2.38 6.53 -2.77
CA ALA A 318 1.90 5.22 -2.34
C ALA A 318 0.39 5.22 -2.06
N VAL A 319 -0.14 6.26 -1.41
CA VAL A 319 -1.59 6.41 -1.14
C VAL A 319 -2.41 6.41 -2.43
N CYS A 320 -1.90 7.08 -3.47
CA CYS A 320 -2.62 7.25 -4.74
C CYS A 320 -2.31 6.14 -5.77
N SER A 321 -1.19 5.44 -5.63
CA SER A 321 -0.69 4.41 -6.55
C SER A 321 -1.66 3.23 -6.70
N PRO A 322 -1.94 2.72 -7.90
CA PRO A 322 -2.76 1.51 -8.06
C PRO A 322 -2.00 0.22 -7.74
N PHE A 323 -0.70 0.34 -7.43
CA PHE A 323 0.21 -0.76 -7.17
C PHE A 323 0.53 -0.93 -5.68
N LEU A 324 0.51 0.15 -4.90
CA LEU A 324 0.89 0.13 -3.49
C LEU A 324 -0.29 0.32 -2.56
N GLU A 325 -0.21 -0.33 -1.42
CA GLU A 325 -1.07 -0.02 -0.30
C GLU A 325 -0.65 1.28 0.35
N ALA A 326 -1.65 1.97 0.89
CA ALA A 326 -1.47 3.30 1.44
C ALA A 326 -0.84 3.30 2.85
N ILE A 327 -0.80 2.14 3.52
CA ILE A 327 -0.25 2.03 4.88
C ILE A 327 1.17 1.50 4.75
N GLY A 328 2.14 2.34 5.07
CA GLY A 328 3.55 1.97 5.17
C GLY A 328 4.02 1.77 6.61
N TRP A 329 5.23 1.26 6.77
CA TRP A 329 5.92 1.16 8.06
C TRP A 329 7.41 1.47 7.93
N GLY A 330 7.98 2.01 8.99
CA GLY A 330 9.37 2.44 9.05
C GLY A 330 10.36 1.33 9.40
N SER A 331 11.66 1.65 9.31
CA SER A 331 12.79 0.72 9.48
C SER A 331 12.95 0.12 10.89
N GLU A 332 12.23 0.63 11.90
CA GLU A 332 12.17 0.01 13.23
C GLU A 332 11.48 -1.37 13.18
N GLN A 333 10.55 -1.56 12.24
CA GLN A 333 9.81 -2.81 12.08
C GLN A 333 10.48 -3.69 11.00
N ALA A 334 10.97 -4.87 11.40
CA ALA A 334 11.59 -5.82 10.46
C ALA A 334 10.56 -6.59 9.61
N GLU A 335 9.32 -6.66 10.09
CA GLU A 335 8.19 -7.33 9.45
C GLU A 335 7.05 -6.32 9.31
N ASP A 336 6.11 -6.58 8.41
CA ASP A 336 4.89 -5.79 8.26
C ASP A 336 4.05 -5.89 9.55
N PRO A 337 3.89 -4.80 10.33
CA PRO A 337 3.12 -4.82 11.57
C PRO A 337 1.60 -4.83 11.31
N HIS A 338 1.18 -4.78 10.05
CA HIS A 338 -0.21 -4.66 9.61
C HIS A 338 -0.69 -5.90 8.84
N VAL A 339 -0.02 -7.04 8.98
CA VAL A 339 -0.39 -8.33 8.35
C VAL A 339 -1.82 -8.74 8.69
N ASP A 340 -2.25 -8.57 9.95
CA ASP A 340 -3.56 -8.99 10.44
C ASP A 340 -4.67 -7.93 10.28
N PHE A 341 -4.36 -6.75 9.74
CA PHE A 341 -5.34 -5.67 9.59
C PHE A 341 -6.20 -5.89 8.33
N VAL A 342 -7.32 -6.62 8.52
CA VAL A 342 -8.25 -7.04 7.46
C VAL A 342 -9.12 -5.91 6.89
N ASP A 343 -9.29 -4.78 7.60
CA ASP A 343 -10.06 -3.62 7.08
C ASP A 343 -9.23 -2.34 7.15
N ARG A 344 -8.72 -1.91 5.98
CA ARG A 344 -7.78 -0.79 5.82
C ARG A 344 -8.46 0.53 5.41
N GLY A 345 -9.78 0.62 5.62
CA GLY A 345 -10.55 1.85 5.42
C GLY A 345 -10.76 2.61 6.73
N GLY A 346 -10.80 3.94 6.65
CA GLY A 346 -11.24 4.80 7.76
C GLY A 346 -10.21 5.00 8.87
N MET A 347 -10.68 5.09 10.12
CA MET A 347 -9.87 5.53 11.27
C MET A 347 -8.76 4.57 11.67
N ASP A 348 -8.98 3.27 11.50
CA ASP A 348 -7.99 2.25 11.90
C ASP A 348 -6.75 2.31 11.01
N ALA A 349 -6.92 2.67 9.72
CA ALA A 349 -5.81 2.91 8.81
C ALA A 349 -4.96 4.12 9.20
N LEU A 350 -5.59 5.22 9.65
CA LEU A 350 -4.87 6.39 10.16
C LEU A 350 -4.05 6.05 11.41
N PHE A 351 -4.58 5.21 12.29
CA PHE A 351 -3.89 4.79 13.50
C PHE A 351 -2.74 3.83 13.22
N ALA A 352 -2.93 2.87 12.30
CA ALA A 352 -1.88 1.96 11.86
C ALA A 352 -0.67 2.74 11.31
N ASN A 353 -0.94 3.74 10.46
CA ASN A 353 0.09 4.59 9.85
C ASN A 353 0.93 5.36 10.90
N GLN A 354 0.30 5.82 11.99
CA GLN A 354 1.01 6.53 13.06
C GLN A 354 1.91 5.63 13.92
N SER A 355 1.49 4.38 14.16
CA SER A 355 2.26 3.42 14.96
C SER A 355 3.39 2.74 14.19
N GLY A 356 3.30 2.72 12.86
CA GLY A 356 4.26 2.01 12.01
C GLY A 356 5.50 2.83 11.63
N GLY A 357 5.46 4.16 11.70
CA GLY A 357 6.46 5.05 11.08
C GLY A 357 7.80 5.23 11.83
N GLY A 358 8.12 4.40 12.83
CA GLY A 358 9.39 4.51 13.57
C GLY A 358 10.61 4.14 12.73
N HIS A 359 11.71 4.88 12.89
CA HIS A 359 12.99 4.60 12.23
C HIS A 359 14.05 4.12 13.24
N SER A 360 14.75 3.04 12.90
CA SER A 360 15.86 2.54 13.71
C SER A 360 17.11 3.38 13.48
N THR A 361 17.87 3.68 14.53
CA THR A 361 19.23 4.25 14.40
C THR A 361 20.28 3.23 13.94
N ALA A 362 19.96 1.93 13.99
CA ALA A 362 20.86 0.85 13.62
C ALA A 362 20.74 0.44 12.14
N ARG A 363 19.80 1.03 11.39
CA ARG A 363 19.53 0.75 9.98
C ARG A 363 19.34 2.07 9.24
N PRO A 364 19.48 2.09 7.91
CA PRO A 364 19.04 3.23 7.12
C PRO A 364 17.60 3.63 7.48
N ALA A 365 17.31 4.93 7.43
CA ALA A 365 15.93 5.38 7.43
C ALA A 365 15.24 4.72 6.24
N ALA A 366 14.14 4.03 6.48
CA ALA A 366 13.43 3.33 5.43
C ALA A 366 11.95 3.35 5.68
N GLU A 367 11.19 3.27 4.59
CA GLU A 367 9.74 3.12 4.60
C GLU A 367 9.35 1.97 3.67
N SER A 368 8.53 1.06 4.19
CA SER A 368 8.13 -0.16 3.52
C SER A 368 6.63 -0.17 3.28
N TYR A 369 6.23 -0.74 2.15
CA TYR A 369 4.85 -0.85 1.72
C TYR A 369 4.58 -2.23 1.17
N ARG A 370 3.32 -2.66 1.28
CA ARG A 370 2.82 -3.82 0.55
C ARG A 370 2.38 -3.41 -0.84
N THR A 371 2.62 -4.27 -1.82
CA THR A 371 1.95 -4.15 -3.12
C THR A 371 0.52 -4.71 -3.03
N ARG A 372 -0.42 -4.08 -3.74
CA ARG A 372 -1.86 -4.36 -3.62
C ARG A 372 -2.24 -5.77 -4.06
N TRP A 373 -1.58 -6.31 -5.08
CA TRP A 373 -2.04 -7.50 -5.80
C TRP A 373 -1.19 -8.72 -5.51
N SER A 374 0.14 -8.58 -5.62
CA SER A 374 1.09 -9.67 -5.35
C SER A 374 1.48 -9.81 -3.89
N ARG A 375 1.09 -8.86 -3.03
CA ARG A 375 1.45 -8.80 -1.59
C ARG A 375 2.96 -8.78 -1.33
N SER A 376 3.73 -8.38 -2.32
CA SER A 376 5.17 -8.16 -2.23
C SER A 376 5.45 -6.98 -1.29
N ILE A 377 6.69 -6.86 -0.84
CA ILE A 377 7.13 -5.74 0.01
C ILE A 377 8.08 -4.89 -0.82
N VAL A 378 7.79 -3.59 -0.88
CA VAL A 378 8.69 -2.59 -1.45
C VAL A 378 9.17 -1.70 -0.30
N THR A 379 10.47 -1.63 -0.12
CA THR A 379 11.13 -0.78 0.87
C THR A 379 11.96 0.27 0.17
N ILE A 380 11.81 1.52 0.59
CA ILE A 380 12.67 2.63 0.16
C ILE A 380 13.57 2.98 1.33
N GLU A 381 14.87 2.81 1.12
CA GLU A 381 15.92 3.11 2.09
C GLU A 381 16.65 4.39 1.69
N GLU A 382 16.83 5.31 2.62
CA GLU A 382 17.64 6.52 2.43
C GLU A 382 19.11 6.23 2.79
N HIS A 383 20.01 6.50 1.84
CA HIS A 383 21.45 6.38 1.99
C HIS A 383 22.13 7.69 1.62
N HIS A 384 23.42 7.84 1.97
CA HIS A 384 24.18 9.05 1.67
C HIS A 384 24.35 9.31 0.16
N SER A 385 24.32 8.27 -0.67
CA SER A 385 24.37 8.35 -2.13
C SER A 385 23.00 8.45 -2.80
N GLY A 386 21.93 8.60 -2.03
CA GLY A 386 20.55 8.58 -2.52
C GLY A 386 19.78 7.38 -2.01
N TYR A 387 18.73 7.00 -2.72
CA TYR A 387 17.79 5.98 -2.26
C TYR A 387 18.09 4.61 -2.85
N VAL A 388 17.74 3.57 -2.09
CA VAL A 388 17.69 2.18 -2.55
C VAL A 388 16.26 1.68 -2.47
N VAL A 389 15.79 1.08 -3.56
CA VAL A 389 14.51 0.37 -3.62
C VAL A 389 14.78 -1.13 -3.46
N ASP A 390 14.32 -1.71 -2.36
CA ASP A 390 14.38 -3.15 -2.06
C ASP A 390 12.99 -3.77 -2.25
N VAL A 391 12.85 -4.66 -3.21
CA VAL A 391 11.62 -5.38 -3.52
C VAL A 391 11.78 -6.84 -3.13
N ARG A 392 10.97 -7.31 -2.18
CA ARG A 392 10.86 -8.72 -1.81
C ARG A 392 9.55 -9.28 -2.33
N TYR A 393 9.62 -10.37 -3.10
CA TYR A 393 8.45 -10.84 -3.84
C TYR A 393 8.43 -12.35 -4.04
N ARG A 394 7.26 -12.85 -4.47
CA ARG A 394 7.08 -14.20 -5.02
C ARG A 394 7.06 -14.12 -6.54
N PRO A 395 7.70 -15.08 -7.25
CA PRO A 395 7.71 -15.10 -8.71
C PRO A 395 6.32 -14.98 -9.32
N SER A 396 6.18 -14.08 -10.29
CA SER A 396 5.00 -13.90 -11.13
C SER A 396 4.78 -15.13 -12.01
N PRO A 397 3.53 -15.57 -12.24
CA PRO A 397 3.23 -16.62 -13.22
C PRO A 397 3.27 -16.11 -14.67
N HIS A 398 3.60 -14.83 -14.89
CA HIS A 398 3.56 -14.18 -16.20
C HIS A 398 4.96 -13.72 -16.70
N PRO A 399 5.98 -14.59 -16.74
CA PRO A 399 7.34 -14.13 -17.00
C PRO A 399 7.51 -13.49 -18.38
N GLY A 400 6.88 -14.07 -19.42
CA GLY A 400 6.92 -13.50 -20.77
C GLY A 400 6.26 -12.12 -20.90
N HIS A 401 5.47 -11.69 -19.91
CA HIS A 401 4.94 -10.32 -19.90
C HIS A 401 6.00 -9.31 -19.47
N VAL A 402 6.76 -9.60 -18.42
CA VAL A 402 7.84 -8.72 -17.95
C VAL A 402 8.95 -8.62 -18.99
N THR A 403 9.30 -9.72 -19.66
CA THR A 403 10.27 -9.69 -20.78
C THR A 403 9.85 -8.68 -21.86
N ARG A 404 8.56 -8.66 -22.25
CA ARG A 404 8.05 -7.66 -23.23
C ARG A 404 8.10 -6.24 -22.70
N LEU A 405 7.88 -6.04 -21.40
CA LEU A 405 7.98 -4.71 -20.78
C LEU A 405 9.43 -4.24 -20.74
N ASN A 406 10.36 -5.11 -20.36
CA ASN A 406 11.80 -4.86 -20.40
C ASN A 406 12.26 -4.46 -21.80
N GLU A 407 11.85 -5.20 -22.84
CA GLU A 407 12.12 -4.84 -24.24
C GLU A 407 11.54 -3.48 -24.63
N ARG A 408 10.31 -3.17 -24.17
CA ARG A 408 9.63 -1.91 -24.49
C ARG A 408 10.30 -0.69 -23.84
N PHE A 409 10.77 -0.83 -22.61
CA PHE A 409 11.32 0.28 -21.81
C PHE A 409 12.85 0.29 -21.74
N GLY A 410 13.52 -0.72 -22.32
CA GLY A 410 14.97 -0.84 -22.27
C GLY A 410 15.50 -1.18 -20.88
N THR A 411 14.70 -1.83 -20.04
CA THR A 411 15.08 -2.21 -18.67
C THR A 411 15.55 -3.66 -18.60
N ALA A 412 16.27 -4.02 -17.54
CA ALA A 412 16.75 -5.38 -17.27
C ALA A 412 16.19 -5.95 -15.95
N LEU A 413 14.91 -5.69 -15.67
CA LEU A 413 14.27 -6.19 -14.44
C LEU A 413 14.07 -7.71 -14.50
N PRO A 414 14.00 -8.42 -13.37
CA PRO A 414 13.77 -9.87 -13.38
C PRO A 414 12.49 -10.26 -14.11
N ASP A 415 12.55 -11.22 -15.03
CA ASP A 415 11.37 -11.66 -15.80
C ASP A 415 10.24 -12.19 -14.89
N ASP A 416 10.57 -12.68 -13.70
CA ASP A 416 9.58 -13.16 -12.73
C ASP A 416 9.03 -12.06 -11.79
N LEU A 417 9.32 -10.78 -12.03
CA LEU A 417 8.84 -9.67 -11.20
C LEU A 417 7.30 -9.52 -11.31
N PRO A 418 6.56 -9.45 -10.19
CA PRO A 418 5.12 -9.19 -10.23
C PRO A 418 4.80 -7.84 -10.86
N LEU A 419 3.66 -7.78 -11.55
CA LEU A 419 3.29 -6.60 -12.32
C LEU A 419 3.20 -5.32 -11.47
N ASP A 420 2.65 -5.42 -10.27
CA ASP A 420 2.54 -4.29 -9.36
C ASP A 420 3.90 -3.86 -8.83
N CYS A 421 4.83 -4.79 -8.60
CA CYS A 421 6.24 -4.45 -8.32
C CYS A 421 6.88 -3.72 -9.51
N TYR A 422 6.68 -4.23 -10.73
CA TYR A 422 7.18 -3.60 -11.95
C TYR A 422 6.66 -2.16 -12.07
N GLY A 423 5.34 -1.97 -11.89
CA GLY A 423 4.72 -0.64 -11.89
C GLY A 423 5.33 0.30 -10.86
N VAL A 424 5.66 -0.18 -9.66
CA VAL A 424 6.32 0.63 -8.63
C VAL A 424 7.75 0.99 -9.03
N VAL A 425 8.54 0.03 -9.47
CA VAL A 425 9.94 0.25 -9.85
C VAL A 425 10.06 1.23 -11.01
N MET A 426 9.11 1.22 -11.95
CA MET A 426 9.11 2.15 -13.08
C MET A 426 8.96 3.63 -12.70
N HIS A 427 8.56 3.96 -11.46
CA HIS A 427 8.64 5.33 -10.94
C HIS A 427 10.07 5.88 -10.97
N PHE A 428 11.08 5.00 -10.97
CA PHE A 428 12.50 5.34 -10.86
C PHE A 428 13.29 5.06 -12.14
N SER A 429 12.61 4.72 -13.24
CA SER A 429 13.21 4.12 -14.45
C SER A 429 14.32 4.92 -15.14
N ASP A 430 14.43 6.21 -14.88
CA ASP A 430 15.44 7.06 -15.51
C ASP A 430 16.83 6.92 -14.85
N ASP A 431 16.91 6.47 -13.58
CA ASP A 431 18.14 6.48 -12.77
C ASP A 431 18.32 5.16 -11.96
N MET A 432 18.06 4.00 -12.54
CA MET A 432 18.19 2.71 -11.82
C MET A 432 19.53 2.03 -12.10
N ASP A 433 20.26 1.74 -11.04
CA ASP A 433 21.50 0.97 -11.08
C ASP A 433 21.37 -0.34 -10.30
N THR A 434 21.78 -1.45 -10.92
CA THR A 434 21.89 -2.77 -10.28
C THR A 434 23.27 -3.00 -9.67
N VAL A 435 23.39 -4.03 -8.82
CA VAL A 435 24.69 -4.46 -8.27
C VAL A 435 25.68 -4.79 -9.37
N ASP A 436 25.24 -5.50 -10.41
CA ASP A 436 26.13 -5.96 -11.48
C ASP A 436 26.60 -4.80 -12.38
N GLU A 437 25.73 -3.83 -12.67
CA GLU A 437 26.09 -2.62 -13.42
C GLU A 437 27.10 -1.75 -12.65
N LEU A 438 26.83 -1.47 -11.37
CA LEU A 438 27.75 -0.70 -10.54
C LEU A 438 29.07 -1.43 -10.34
N ARG A 439 29.05 -2.74 -10.12
CA ARG A 439 30.26 -3.55 -10.00
C ARG A 439 31.07 -3.56 -11.29
N ALA A 440 30.43 -3.63 -12.46
CA ALA A 440 31.11 -3.58 -13.74
C ALA A 440 31.72 -2.20 -14.06
N SER A 441 31.13 -1.12 -13.52
CA SER A 441 31.62 0.25 -13.70
C SER A 441 32.73 0.66 -12.72
N ILE A 442 32.96 -0.11 -11.65
CA ILE A 442 34.03 0.15 -10.67
C ILE A 442 35.31 -0.54 -11.11
N THR A 443 36.33 0.26 -11.41
CA THR A 443 37.68 -0.20 -11.76
C THR A 443 38.69 0.12 -10.65
N PRO A 444 39.87 -0.54 -10.59
CA PRO A 444 40.89 -0.20 -9.59
C PRO A 444 41.40 1.24 -9.67
N ASP A 445 41.34 1.85 -10.85
CA ASP A 445 41.75 3.23 -11.15
C ASP A 445 40.59 4.23 -11.11
N LEU A 446 39.49 3.88 -10.44
CA LEU A 446 38.30 4.72 -10.32
C LEU A 446 38.68 6.14 -9.85
N PRO A 447 38.37 7.20 -10.63
CA PRO A 447 38.62 8.57 -10.22
C PRO A 447 37.90 8.89 -8.91
N SER A 448 38.48 9.77 -8.09
CA SER A 448 37.83 10.22 -6.85
C SER A 448 36.47 10.87 -7.10
N GLU A 449 36.25 11.46 -8.28
CA GLU A 449 34.98 12.04 -8.70
C GLU A 449 33.87 10.98 -8.89
N ASP A 450 34.23 9.72 -9.11
CA ASP A 450 33.31 8.59 -9.24
C ASP A 450 33.08 7.86 -7.90
N TYR A 451 33.44 8.49 -6.77
CA TYR A 451 33.15 8.03 -5.41
C TYR A 451 31.67 7.64 -5.21
N TRP A 452 30.77 8.34 -5.89
CA TRP A 452 29.33 8.08 -5.82
C TRP A 452 28.96 6.66 -6.29
N ARG A 453 29.68 6.05 -7.25
CA ARG A 453 29.42 4.68 -7.72
C ARG A 453 29.76 3.65 -6.66
N LEU A 454 30.92 3.81 -6.01
CA LEU A 454 31.30 2.93 -4.90
C LEU A 454 30.33 3.06 -3.73
N SER A 455 29.89 4.29 -3.48
CA SER A 455 28.87 4.60 -2.48
C SER A 455 27.52 3.95 -2.81
N ALA A 456 27.06 4.04 -4.05
CA ALA A 456 25.83 3.40 -4.52
C ALA A 456 25.92 1.86 -4.43
N LEU A 457 27.06 1.27 -4.82
CA LEU A 457 27.30 -0.16 -4.65
C LEU A 457 27.25 -0.56 -3.16
N ALA A 458 27.84 0.26 -2.29
CA ALA A 458 27.80 0.02 -0.86
C ALA A 458 26.39 0.14 -0.27
N ALA A 459 25.56 1.07 -0.76
CA ALA A 459 24.14 1.17 -0.40
C ALA A 459 23.38 -0.13 -0.76
N LEU A 460 23.63 -0.65 -1.96
CA LEU A 460 23.03 -1.91 -2.42
C LEU A 460 23.47 -3.11 -1.60
N LEU A 461 24.72 -3.14 -1.14
CA LEU A 461 25.33 -4.27 -0.42
C LEU A 461 25.45 -4.06 1.10
N HIS A 462 24.83 -3.01 1.67
CA HIS A 462 25.09 -2.61 3.06
C HIS A 462 24.78 -3.69 4.10
N ASP A 463 23.82 -4.57 3.81
CA ASP A 463 23.39 -5.70 4.64
C ASP A 463 24.01 -7.04 4.18
N SER A 464 24.95 -7.01 3.24
CA SER A 464 25.65 -8.17 2.69
C SER A 464 27.12 -8.19 3.13
N LEU A 465 27.66 -9.39 3.35
CA LEU A 465 29.10 -9.59 3.56
C LEU A 465 29.92 -9.37 2.27
N GLU A 466 29.26 -9.38 1.10
CA GLU A 466 29.92 -9.12 -0.19
C GLU A 466 30.53 -7.72 -0.26
N LEU A 467 30.00 -6.75 0.49
CA LEU A 467 30.56 -5.40 0.54
C LEU A 467 32.02 -5.41 1.00
N ASP A 468 32.35 -6.19 2.04
CA ASP A 468 33.72 -6.25 2.56
C ASP A 468 34.68 -6.85 1.52
N ALA A 469 34.22 -7.85 0.77
CA ALA A 469 34.99 -8.44 -0.33
C ALA A 469 35.19 -7.44 -1.48
N CYS A 470 34.16 -6.66 -1.83
CA CYS A 470 34.26 -5.62 -2.86
C CYS A 470 35.25 -4.52 -2.46
N LEU A 471 35.14 -4.01 -1.22
CA LEU A 471 36.05 -2.99 -0.70
C LEU A 471 37.49 -3.51 -0.58
N ALA A 472 37.67 -4.78 -0.21
CA ALA A 472 38.99 -5.39 -0.10
C ALA A 472 39.71 -5.53 -1.45
N ALA A 473 38.96 -5.69 -2.55
CA ALA A 473 39.51 -5.83 -3.90
C ALA A 473 40.00 -4.49 -4.50
N LEU A 474 39.62 -3.35 -3.93
CA LEU A 474 40.02 -2.03 -4.39
C LEU A 474 41.37 -1.60 -3.79
N PRO A 475 42.16 -0.74 -4.48
CA PRO A 475 43.42 -0.26 -3.94
C PRO A 475 43.27 0.43 -2.58
N ASP A 476 44.36 0.45 -1.80
CA ASP A 476 44.49 1.19 -0.54
C ASP A 476 44.46 2.70 -0.79
N THR A 477 43.26 3.25 -0.95
CA THR A 477 42.97 4.68 -1.08
C THR A 477 41.98 5.12 -0.01
N LEU A 478 41.80 6.45 0.17
CA LEU A 478 40.86 6.99 1.16
C LEU A 478 39.39 6.62 0.85
N THR A 479 39.06 6.45 -0.43
CA THR A 479 37.69 6.22 -0.89
C THR A 479 37.03 4.95 -0.33
N PRO A 480 37.61 3.73 -0.42
CA PRO A 480 37.06 2.54 0.24
C PRO A 480 36.95 2.65 1.76
N VAL A 481 37.86 3.38 2.40
CA VAL A 481 37.84 3.61 3.86
C VAL A 481 36.67 4.50 4.25
N GLU A 482 36.44 5.58 3.52
CA GLU A 482 35.32 6.50 3.77
C GLU A 482 33.98 5.79 3.60
N VAL A 483 33.83 4.99 2.54
CA VAL A 483 32.63 4.17 2.31
C VAL A 483 32.46 3.14 3.45
N ALA A 484 33.52 2.44 3.83
CA ALA A 484 33.47 1.50 4.96
C ALA A 484 33.03 2.17 6.27
N ARG A 485 33.45 3.41 6.52
CA ARG A 485 32.99 4.21 7.68
C ARG A 485 31.50 4.49 7.61
N VAL A 486 31.04 5.06 6.49
CA VAL A 486 29.64 5.45 6.31
C VAL A 486 28.71 4.25 6.57
N TYR A 487 29.11 3.06 6.14
CA TYR A 487 28.35 1.82 6.33
C TYR A 487 28.75 1.01 7.57
N GLY A 488 29.49 1.59 8.52
CA GLY A 488 29.78 0.96 9.81
C GLY A 488 30.57 -0.35 9.75
N ARG A 489 31.41 -0.55 8.71
CA ARG A 489 32.19 -1.78 8.47
C ARG A 489 33.47 -1.83 9.33
N LEU A 490 33.31 -1.77 10.65
CA LEU A 490 34.41 -1.68 11.61
C LEU A 490 35.44 -2.81 11.47
N GLY A 491 35.01 -4.04 11.21
CA GLY A 491 35.92 -5.18 11.02
C GLY A 491 36.84 -4.99 9.81
N PHE A 492 36.30 -4.48 8.69
CA PHE A 492 37.08 -4.14 7.50
C PHE A 492 38.07 -3.01 7.79
N LEU A 493 37.60 -1.94 8.45
CA LEU A 493 38.43 -0.79 8.82
C LEU A 493 39.62 -1.21 9.69
N LEU A 494 39.38 -1.99 10.76
CA LEU A 494 40.44 -2.49 11.63
C LEU A 494 41.44 -3.38 10.88
N GLY A 495 40.95 -4.23 9.98
CA GLY A 495 41.80 -5.07 9.14
C GLY A 495 42.74 -4.27 8.25
N ARG A 496 42.19 -3.31 7.48
CA ARG A 496 42.97 -2.40 6.61
C ARG A 496 43.95 -1.57 7.41
N LEU A 497 43.51 -1.01 8.54
CA LEU A 497 44.35 -0.19 9.40
C LEU A 497 45.51 -0.99 9.99
N SER A 498 45.28 -2.22 10.44
CA SER A 498 46.37 -3.05 11.00
C SER A 498 47.49 -3.39 10.00
N GLY A 499 47.21 -3.29 8.70
CA GLY A 499 48.16 -3.55 7.62
C GLY A 499 48.80 -2.31 6.98
N HIS A 500 48.34 -1.09 7.30
CA HIS A 500 48.77 0.11 6.57
C HIS A 500 50.06 0.70 7.18
N PRO A 501 51.16 0.79 6.40
CA PRO A 501 52.51 1.08 6.92
C PRO A 501 52.73 2.51 7.44
N ARG A 502 51.74 3.40 7.32
CA ARG A 502 51.77 4.82 7.76
C ARG A 502 50.72 5.20 8.79
N LEU A 503 50.16 4.21 9.49
CA LEU A 503 49.05 4.45 10.42
C LEU A 503 49.30 5.57 11.44
N ASP A 504 50.51 5.62 12.00
CA ASP A 504 50.86 6.57 13.05
C ASP A 504 50.89 8.03 12.58
N GLU A 505 51.19 8.28 11.29
CA GLU A 505 51.23 9.65 10.74
C GLU A 505 49.82 10.13 10.35
N ASP A 506 49.02 9.26 9.73
CA ASP A 506 47.66 9.60 9.27
C ASP A 506 46.62 9.62 10.41
N LEU A 507 46.81 8.84 11.49
CA LEU A 507 45.97 8.88 12.70
C LEU A 507 46.25 10.11 13.58
N GLN A 508 47.43 10.71 13.51
CA GLN A 508 47.77 11.88 14.34
C GLN A 508 47.29 13.21 13.73
N PHE A 509 47.23 13.33 12.40
CA PHE A 509 46.97 14.61 11.73
C PHE A 509 46.00 14.53 10.53
N GLY A 510 45.43 13.36 10.23
CA GLY A 510 44.59 13.14 9.05
C GLY A 510 43.10 12.87 9.35
N PRO A 511 42.27 12.67 8.29
CA PRO A 511 40.85 12.34 8.40
C PRO A 511 40.56 11.07 9.23
N PHE A 512 41.57 10.23 9.47
CA PHE A 512 41.48 9.05 10.35
C PHE A 512 41.33 9.39 11.85
N ALA A 513 41.81 10.56 12.29
CA ALA A 513 41.64 11.02 13.67
C ALA A 513 40.20 11.44 13.97
N SER A 514 39.52 12.08 13.00
CA SER A 514 38.10 12.43 13.11
C SER A 514 37.18 11.22 12.98
N LEU A 515 37.61 10.19 12.25
CA LEU A 515 37.00 8.86 12.11
C LEU A 515 36.82 8.10 13.45
N MET A 516 37.69 8.35 14.43
CA MET A 516 37.67 7.69 15.75
C MET A 516 37.07 8.57 16.85
N ARG A 517 36.77 9.85 16.56
CA ARG A 517 35.94 10.68 17.42
C ARG A 517 34.50 10.27 17.17
N VAL A 518 33.98 9.38 18.01
CA VAL A 518 32.53 9.23 18.17
C VAL A 518 32.04 10.61 18.58
N SER A 519 31.49 11.37 17.65
CA SER A 519 30.77 12.60 17.97
C SER A 519 29.65 12.20 18.90
N ASP A 520 29.76 12.60 20.17
CA ASP A 520 28.71 12.41 21.15
C ASP A 520 27.50 13.20 20.63
N PRO A 521 26.37 12.55 20.30
CA PRO A 521 25.20 13.25 19.74
C PRO A 521 24.54 14.20 20.76
N TYR A 522 25.11 14.35 21.95
CA TYR A 522 24.70 15.27 23.00
C TYR A 522 25.66 16.46 23.21
N ASP A 523 26.70 16.61 22.39
CA ASP A 523 27.61 17.76 22.43
C ASP A 523 27.08 18.97 21.63
N ASP A 524 25.75 19.13 21.58
CA ASP A 524 25.12 20.44 21.37
C ASP A 524 25.18 21.20 22.71
N GLU A 525 26.39 21.42 23.23
CA GLU A 525 26.61 22.36 24.32
C GLU A 525 26.21 23.76 23.81
N GLU A 526 25.03 24.19 24.23
CA GLU A 526 24.78 25.50 24.82
C GLU A 526 25.84 26.58 24.50
N ASP A 527 25.90 27.03 23.25
CA ASP A 527 26.29 28.42 22.97
C ASP A 527 25.11 29.32 23.40
N SER A 528 24.91 29.37 24.72
CA SER A 528 24.19 30.42 25.39
C SER A 528 25.00 31.71 25.21
N GLU A 529 24.71 32.46 24.17
CA GLU A 529 25.05 33.88 24.10
C GLU A 529 24.20 34.64 25.13
N ASP A 530 24.59 34.53 26.40
CA ASP A 530 24.35 35.56 27.39
C ASP A 530 25.31 36.72 27.11
N GLY A 531 24.78 37.84 26.63
CA GLY A 531 25.54 39.07 26.64
C GLY A 531 25.02 40.18 25.75
N GLU A 532 23.88 40.79 26.10
CA GLU A 532 23.82 42.25 26.03
C GLU A 532 22.93 42.82 27.14
N GLU A 533 23.65 43.32 28.15
CA GLU A 533 23.19 44.10 29.27
C GLU A 533 22.49 45.38 28.79
N THR A 534 21.42 45.69 29.50
CA THR A 534 20.69 46.95 29.50
C THR A 534 21.59 48.19 29.61
N ASP A 535 21.30 49.22 28.82
CA ASP A 535 21.43 50.60 29.29
C ASP A 535 20.19 51.42 28.89
N ASN A 536 19.46 51.84 29.91
CA ASN A 536 18.33 52.79 29.84
C ASN A 536 18.87 54.20 30.11
N ALA A 537 18.58 55.15 29.21
CA ALA A 537 18.32 56.56 29.53
C ALA A 537 17.55 57.24 28.38
#